data_AF-A0A9P4HCT3-F1
#
_entry.id   AF-A0A9P4HCT3-F1
#
_cell.length_a   1.000
_cell.length_b   1.000
_cell.length_c   1.000
_cell.angle_alpha   90.00
_cell.angle_beta   90.00
_cell.angle_gamma   90.00
#
_symmetry.space_group_name_H-M   'P 1'
#
loop_
_entity.id
_entity.type
_entity.pdbx_description
1 polymer ?
#
loop_
_entity_poly.entity_id
_entity_poly.type
_entity_poly.pdbx_seq_one_letter_code
_entity_poly.pdbx_strand_id
1 'polypeptide(L)'
;MRLSAHRIQLPRGASNPSSVRASDRPCPRQFSYRHPRQFLVAHQGSPRPQLPFLYPSGQHLSNGQLLRLFSINATQKKFIKETAKLSVRYSVLIFLLTSCFSIASLGILSEQQERAFPSPHEWSLITRFRYRRGKWWQVPENNEDEGFPNWARVYSELQYALNRLENPDKDGAGVVEQEEGGILVPGLGKAGYDVSAKSDEWRQGYYDVLMGMATSAERLEGWVTDKWRRNVWAPEFVPSPTNKRPKAVLPGMPEVPDEEHRKPAADAPEVFYLKIITSKGFTTYQRLSAALGYADWLSFKQLPDSAEEMYRWALDIAIAGLPAADPSAVVDRETAILSSSAPKEAITPNIVHATMNLGTFLASNGRVTSALPIFISVLRARLEADEELLSIPSPTVQDSSLVGTVLSLLAEPDYPPVPSTGDEPLLRKESDRCEEAALKTYIGEIIFATAGTSRAQRQQGLSWVRDGVSTSKLAQSLNSMRADDAVRKKCEKCEEVGLEAWGKIMTYLAAEAKEKRDAAKAGGLTGLIWKIRGTEQLDKEAEDLEAEEDGVTLRLNKLRSCMLKEEYADMDRKYARTFVF
;
A
#
# COMPACT_ATOMS: atom_id res chain seq x y z
N MET A 1 6.19 -27.67 -51.34
CA MET A 1 4.78 -27.50 -50.93
C MET A 1 4.72 -26.38 -49.89
N ARG A 2 4.17 -25.22 -50.25
CA ARG A 2 4.07 -24.03 -49.40
C ARG A 2 2.65 -23.92 -48.87
N LEU A 3 2.49 -23.80 -47.54
CA LEU A 3 1.21 -23.48 -46.90
C LEU A 3 1.16 -21.97 -46.59
N SER A 4 -0.02 -21.42 -46.82
CA SER A 4 -0.34 -20.01 -47.02
C SER A 4 -0.67 -19.24 -45.73
N ALA A 5 -0.26 -17.98 -45.69
CA ALA A 5 -0.56 -17.03 -44.61
C ALA A 5 -2.05 -16.61 -44.60
N HIS A 6 -2.66 -16.57 -43.41
CA HIS A 6 -3.98 -15.96 -43.20
C HIS A 6 -3.85 -14.45 -42.97
N ARG A 7 -4.54 -13.68 -43.81
CA ARG A 7 -4.64 -12.22 -43.78
C ARG A 7 -6.00 -11.83 -43.19
N ILE A 8 -5.97 -11.02 -42.13
CA ILE A 8 -7.16 -10.44 -41.48
C ILE A 8 -7.83 -9.45 -42.45
N GLN A 9 -9.14 -9.60 -42.67
CA GLN A 9 -9.96 -8.70 -43.49
C GLN A 9 -10.66 -7.66 -42.60
N LEU A 10 -10.53 -6.38 -42.95
CA LEU A 10 -11.32 -5.27 -42.40
C LEU A 10 -12.71 -5.22 -43.08
N PRO A 11 -13.78 -4.87 -42.36
CA PRO A 11 -15.11 -4.74 -42.96
C PRO A 11 -15.20 -3.49 -43.85
N ARG A 12 -15.45 -3.72 -45.15
CA ARG A 12 -15.84 -2.71 -46.14
C ARG A 12 -17.32 -2.37 -45.93
N GLY A 13 -17.60 -1.12 -45.55
CA GLY A 13 -18.94 -0.53 -45.70
C GLY A 13 -19.23 -0.26 -47.17
N ALA A 14 -20.30 -0.87 -47.68
CA ALA A 14 -20.78 -0.70 -49.04
C ALA A 14 -21.64 0.57 -49.15
N SER A 15 -21.22 1.47 -50.02
CA SER A 15 -22.02 2.55 -50.58
C SER A 15 -23.13 1.99 -51.47
N ASN A 16 -24.37 2.46 -51.33
CA ASN A 16 -25.33 2.44 -52.44
C ASN A 16 -26.35 3.59 -52.34
N PRO A 17 -26.95 3.99 -53.47
CA PRO A 17 -27.30 5.38 -53.76
C PRO A 17 -28.79 5.67 -53.66
N SER A 18 -29.08 6.96 -53.47
CA SER A 18 -30.41 7.56 -53.45
C SER A 18 -30.92 7.89 -54.86
N SER A 19 -32.14 7.45 -55.19
CA SER A 19 -32.92 7.90 -56.35
C SER A 19 -34.40 7.95 -55.96
N VAL A 20 -35.00 9.14 -55.74
CA VAL A 20 -35.89 9.89 -56.67
C VAL A 20 -37.29 9.27 -56.76
N ARG A 21 -38.37 9.90 -56.24
CA ARG A 21 -39.30 10.91 -56.84
C ARG A 21 -40.51 11.01 -55.86
N ALA A 22 -41.39 12.01 -55.75
CA ALA A 22 -41.69 13.23 -56.49
C ALA A 22 -42.65 14.13 -55.67
N SER A 23 -42.77 15.40 -56.11
CA SER A 23 -43.85 16.39 -55.88
C SER A 23 -44.02 16.96 -54.46
N ASP A 24 -44.07 18.27 -54.21
CA ASP A 24 -44.40 19.38 -55.10
C ASP A 24 -43.66 20.69 -54.77
N ARG A 25 -43.62 21.54 -55.80
CA ARG A 25 -42.75 22.71 -55.98
C ARG A 25 -43.27 24.03 -55.33
N PRO A 26 -42.41 25.06 -55.27
CA PRO A 26 -42.53 26.30 -54.47
C PRO A 26 -42.95 27.53 -55.31
N CYS A 27 -43.16 28.69 -54.66
CA CYS A 27 -42.68 30.03 -55.10
C CYS A 27 -43.15 31.19 -54.17
N PRO A 28 -42.57 32.41 -54.26
CA PRO A 28 -42.07 33.19 -53.10
C PRO A 28 -42.60 34.66 -53.03
N ARG A 29 -42.11 35.45 -52.06
CA ARG A 29 -41.92 36.94 -52.08
C ARG A 29 -41.13 37.32 -50.80
N GLN A 30 -39.96 37.96 -50.73
CA GLN A 30 -39.32 39.14 -51.34
C GLN A 30 -39.76 40.54 -50.84
N PHE A 31 -38.79 41.23 -50.22
CA PHE A 31 -38.51 42.69 -50.07
C PHE A 31 -39.58 43.59 -49.40
N SER A 32 -39.26 44.50 -48.46
CA SER A 32 -38.31 45.62 -48.55
C SER A 32 -38.16 46.30 -47.15
N TYR A 33 -36.94 46.61 -46.69
CA TYR A 33 -36.26 47.93 -46.66
C TYR A 33 -37.08 49.14 -46.13
N ARG A 34 -36.70 49.70 -44.96
CA ARG A 34 -35.91 50.96 -44.83
C ARG A 34 -35.88 51.53 -43.39
N HIS A 35 -34.75 52.17 -43.10
CA HIS A 35 -34.41 52.97 -41.93
C HIS A 35 -35.13 54.34 -41.88
N PRO A 36 -35.08 55.04 -40.72
CA PRO A 36 -35.87 56.24 -40.43
C PRO A 36 -35.09 57.54 -40.73
N ARG A 37 -35.81 58.60 -41.10
CA ARG A 37 -35.67 59.98 -40.56
C ARG A 37 -36.58 60.98 -41.28
N GLN A 38 -37.33 61.72 -40.46
CA GLN A 38 -37.60 63.16 -40.53
C GLN A 38 -38.23 63.75 -41.81
N PHE A 39 -39.40 64.37 -41.68
CA PHE A 39 -39.54 65.84 -41.63
C PHE A 39 -41.00 66.25 -41.37
N LEU A 40 -41.12 67.37 -40.67
CA LEU A 40 -42.32 68.00 -40.12
C LEU A 40 -43.24 68.58 -41.19
N VAL A 41 -44.56 68.39 -41.04
CA VAL A 41 -45.56 69.35 -41.54
C VAL A 41 -46.50 69.68 -40.38
N ALA A 42 -46.57 70.97 -40.09
CA ALA A 42 -47.29 71.59 -39.00
C ALA A 42 -48.80 71.60 -39.22
N HIS A 43 -49.56 71.37 -38.15
CA HIS A 43 -50.85 72.02 -37.96
C HIS A 43 -51.03 72.44 -36.50
N GLN A 44 -51.22 73.75 -36.33
CA GLN A 44 -51.65 74.42 -35.12
C GLN A 44 -53.12 74.07 -34.82
N GLY A 45 -53.48 74.02 -33.53
CA GLY A 45 -54.88 74.07 -33.08
C GLY A 45 -55.19 73.16 -31.88
N SER A 46 -55.24 73.75 -30.69
CA SER A 46 -55.70 73.17 -29.42
C SER A 46 -57.15 72.65 -29.46
N PRO A 47 -57.75 72.09 -28.37
CA PRO A 47 -57.21 71.54 -27.12
C PRO A 47 -57.72 70.09 -26.84
N ARG A 48 -56.88 69.17 -26.35
CA ARG A 48 -57.35 67.83 -25.93
C ARG A 48 -56.57 67.26 -24.72
N PRO A 49 -57.22 66.34 -23.97
CA PRO A 49 -56.99 66.11 -22.54
C PRO A 49 -55.62 65.49 -22.27
N GLN A 50 -55.01 65.94 -21.19
CA GLN A 50 -53.73 65.43 -20.72
C GLN A 50 -53.88 63.97 -20.27
N LEU A 51 -53.26 63.07 -21.02
CA LEU A 51 -53.19 61.65 -20.72
C LEU A 51 -51.95 61.39 -19.85
N PRO A 52 -52.10 60.80 -18.64
CA PRO A 52 -51.05 60.73 -17.62
C PRO A 52 -49.95 59.69 -17.91
N PHE A 53 -49.88 59.11 -19.11
CA PHE A 53 -48.87 58.12 -19.48
C PHE A 53 -47.66 58.68 -20.24
N LEU A 54 -47.58 60.00 -20.45
CA LEU A 54 -46.47 60.65 -21.17
C LEU A 54 -45.60 61.59 -20.32
N TYR A 55 -45.75 61.60 -18.99
CA TYR A 55 -44.80 62.27 -18.09
C TYR A 55 -44.14 61.25 -17.15
N PRO A 56 -42.83 61.01 -17.25
CA PRO A 56 -42.06 60.43 -16.17
C PRO A 56 -41.62 61.58 -15.24
N SER A 57 -42.56 62.18 -14.52
CA SER A 57 -42.24 63.16 -13.49
C SER A 57 -42.22 62.47 -12.12
N GLY A 58 -41.03 62.46 -11.51
CA GLY A 58 -40.87 62.34 -10.08
C GLY A 58 -40.83 60.90 -9.57
N GLN A 59 -39.61 60.43 -9.35
CA GLN A 59 -39.32 59.38 -8.38
C GLN A 59 -39.96 59.73 -7.03
N HIS A 60 -41.09 59.09 -6.73
CA HIS A 60 -41.39 58.67 -5.39
C HIS A 60 -41.89 57.25 -5.51
N LEU A 61 -41.07 56.30 -5.03
CA LEU A 61 -41.45 54.91 -4.81
C LEU A 61 -42.59 54.88 -3.79
N SER A 62 -43.80 55.20 -4.24
CA SER A 62 -45.00 55.04 -3.44
C SER A 62 -45.40 53.58 -3.50
N ASN A 63 -45.64 53.00 -2.32
CA ASN A 63 -46.00 51.59 -2.11
C ASN A 63 -47.16 51.10 -3.03
N GLY A 64 -47.96 52.02 -3.59
CA GLY A 64 -49.05 51.72 -4.52
C GLY A 64 -48.64 51.18 -5.90
N GLN A 65 -47.46 51.52 -6.45
CA GLN A 65 -47.01 50.96 -7.74
C GLN A 65 -46.42 49.56 -7.58
N LEU A 66 -45.72 49.28 -6.48
CA LEU A 66 -45.30 47.92 -6.11
C LEU A 66 -46.52 47.03 -5.81
N LEU A 67 -47.55 47.57 -5.14
CA LEU A 67 -48.83 46.86 -4.91
C LEU A 67 -49.64 46.60 -6.19
N ARG A 68 -49.44 47.37 -7.28
CA ARG A 68 -50.03 47.07 -8.60
C ARG A 68 -49.23 46.05 -9.40
N LEU A 69 -47.91 45.98 -9.23
CA LEU A 69 -47.12 44.86 -9.77
C LEU A 69 -47.46 43.54 -9.07
N PHE A 70 -47.94 43.61 -7.82
CA PHE A 70 -48.50 42.49 -7.06
C PHE A 70 -50.03 42.55 -6.91
N SER A 71 -50.77 43.18 -7.83
CA SER A 71 -52.23 43.04 -7.83
C SER A 71 -52.58 41.66 -8.41
N ILE A 72 -52.47 40.63 -7.57
CA ILE A 72 -52.72 39.25 -7.95
C ILE A 72 -54.21 39.11 -8.25
N ASN A 73 -54.57 39.03 -9.54
CA ASN A 73 -55.93 38.71 -9.98
C ASN A 73 -56.36 37.36 -9.41
N ALA A 74 -57.67 37.13 -9.20
CA ALA A 74 -58.18 35.88 -8.62
C ALA A 74 -57.72 34.61 -9.37
N THR A 75 -57.48 34.73 -10.68
CA THR A 75 -56.90 33.69 -11.54
C THR A 75 -55.42 33.43 -11.24
N GLN A 76 -54.63 34.48 -10.99
CA GLN A 76 -53.22 34.36 -10.58
C GLN A 76 -53.08 33.81 -9.15
N LYS A 77 -54.03 34.10 -8.23
CA LYS A 77 -54.03 33.48 -6.89
C LYS A 77 -54.27 31.97 -6.95
N LYS A 78 -55.17 31.52 -7.83
CA LYS A 78 -55.40 30.08 -8.08
C LYS A 78 -54.17 29.43 -8.73
N PHE A 79 -53.58 30.06 -9.75
CA PHE A 79 -52.35 29.60 -10.37
C PHE A 79 -51.20 29.48 -9.36
N ILE A 80 -50.90 30.52 -8.59
CA ILE A 80 -49.85 30.49 -7.57
C ILE A 80 -50.13 29.40 -6.51
N LYS A 81 -51.38 29.23 -6.08
CA LYS A 81 -51.75 28.18 -5.11
C LYS A 81 -51.57 26.78 -5.69
N GLU A 82 -51.91 26.57 -6.96
CA GLU A 82 -51.75 25.29 -7.67
C GLU A 82 -50.27 25.01 -7.97
N THR A 83 -49.50 26.00 -8.42
CA THR A 83 -48.05 25.92 -8.63
C THR A 83 -47.31 25.70 -7.31
N ALA A 84 -47.72 26.35 -6.21
CA ALA A 84 -47.17 26.10 -4.88
C ALA A 84 -47.46 24.66 -4.40
N LYS A 85 -48.68 24.17 -4.63
CA LYS A 85 -49.07 22.80 -4.27
C LYS A 85 -48.30 21.75 -5.11
N LEU A 86 -48.10 22.02 -6.40
CA LEU A 86 -47.29 21.17 -7.29
C LEU A 86 -45.81 21.20 -6.92
N SER A 87 -45.23 22.38 -6.69
CA SER A 87 -43.82 22.50 -6.29
C SER A 87 -43.54 21.80 -4.97
N VAL A 88 -44.38 21.97 -3.94
CA VAL A 88 -44.21 21.22 -2.67
C VAL A 88 -44.28 19.71 -2.90
N ARG A 89 -45.22 19.22 -3.70
CA ARG A 89 -45.32 17.78 -4.03
C ARG A 89 -44.06 17.26 -4.73
N TYR A 90 -43.56 17.97 -5.72
CA TYR A 90 -42.34 17.59 -6.43
C TYR A 90 -41.09 17.73 -5.56
N SER A 91 -41.00 18.75 -4.70
CA SER A 91 -39.90 18.92 -3.74
C SER A 91 -39.84 17.77 -2.75
N VAL A 92 -40.98 17.34 -2.21
CA VAL A 92 -41.05 16.16 -1.33
C VAL A 92 -40.64 14.90 -2.09
N LEU A 93 -41.11 14.73 -3.32
CA LEU A 93 -40.77 13.56 -4.14
C LEU A 93 -39.27 13.53 -4.48
N ILE A 94 -38.69 14.66 -4.89
CA ILE A 94 -37.25 14.79 -5.16
C ILE A 94 -36.44 14.55 -3.88
N PHE A 95 -36.87 15.08 -2.74
CA PHE A 95 -36.19 14.86 -1.46
C PHE A 95 -36.20 13.37 -1.07
N LEU A 96 -37.32 12.67 -1.25
CA LEU A 96 -37.40 11.23 -1.00
C LEU A 96 -36.54 10.43 -1.97
N LEU A 97 -36.55 10.75 -3.27
CA LEU A 97 -35.72 10.08 -4.26
C LEU A 97 -34.23 10.29 -4.01
N THR A 98 -33.81 11.54 -3.75
CA THR A 98 -32.40 11.87 -3.47
C THR A 98 -31.93 11.26 -2.16
N SER A 99 -32.76 11.25 -1.12
CA SER A 99 -32.44 10.58 0.14
C SER A 99 -32.33 9.07 -0.02
N CYS A 100 -33.26 8.44 -0.74
CA CYS A 100 -33.23 7.00 -1.02
C CYS A 100 -31.99 6.62 -1.84
N PHE A 101 -31.67 7.39 -2.90
CA PHE A 101 -30.46 7.21 -3.69
C PHE A 101 -29.19 7.37 -2.85
N SER A 102 -29.13 8.36 -1.96
CA SER A 102 -27.98 8.59 -1.08
C SER A 102 -27.79 7.43 -0.09
N ILE A 103 -28.88 6.93 0.52
CA ILE A 103 -28.84 5.78 1.42
C ILE A 103 -28.41 4.52 0.68
N ALA A 104 -28.95 4.28 -0.53
CA ALA A 104 -28.57 3.14 -1.36
C ALA A 104 -27.09 3.21 -1.77
N SER A 105 -26.61 4.39 -2.17
CA SER A 105 -25.19 4.61 -2.51
C SER A 105 -24.28 4.37 -1.31
N LEU A 106 -24.63 4.88 -0.12
CA LEU A 106 -23.88 4.60 1.11
C LEU A 106 -23.89 3.11 1.47
N GLY A 107 -25.00 2.41 1.26
CA GLY A 107 -25.10 0.96 1.46
C GLY A 107 -24.17 0.19 0.53
N ILE A 108 -24.17 0.53 -0.77
CA ILE A 108 -23.29 -0.09 -1.76
C ILE A 108 -21.82 0.16 -1.44
N LEU A 109 -21.45 1.40 -1.09
CA LEU A 109 -20.08 1.73 -0.69
C LEU A 109 -19.67 1.00 0.59
N SER A 110 -20.57 0.90 1.57
CA SER A 110 -20.32 0.16 2.81
C SER A 110 -20.08 -1.33 2.53
N GLU A 111 -20.86 -1.93 1.63
CA GLU A 111 -20.73 -3.33 1.24
C GLU A 111 -19.43 -3.59 0.48
N GLN A 112 -19.07 -2.70 -0.45
CA GLN A 112 -17.77 -2.74 -1.13
C GLN A 112 -16.61 -2.64 -0.13
N GLN A 113 -16.74 -1.78 0.89
CA GLN A 113 -15.76 -1.66 1.96
C GLN A 113 -15.71 -2.90 2.86
N GLU A 114 -16.84 -3.55 3.16
CA GLU A 114 -16.86 -4.80 3.93
C GLU A 114 -16.14 -5.91 3.17
N ARG A 115 -16.35 -6.01 1.86
CA ARG A 115 -15.69 -7.03 1.02
C ARG A 115 -14.19 -6.77 0.86
N ALA A 116 -13.79 -5.51 0.79
CA ALA A 116 -12.38 -5.15 0.70
C ALA A 116 -11.66 -5.32 2.04
N PHE A 117 -12.33 -4.96 3.15
CA PHE A 117 -11.80 -4.99 4.51
C PHE A 117 -12.81 -5.66 5.44
N PRO A 118 -12.85 -7.00 5.47
CA PRO A 118 -13.79 -7.72 6.32
C PRO A 118 -13.53 -7.40 7.79
N SER A 119 -14.61 -7.23 8.55
CA SER A 119 -14.57 -6.91 9.98
C SER A 119 -15.32 -7.97 10.79
N PRO A 120 -14.84 -8.32 12.01
CA PRO A 120 -15.47 -9.38 12.79
C PRO A 120 -16.96 -9.12 13.05
N HIS A 121 -17.79 -10.14 12.88
CA HIS A 121 -19.25 -10.01 13.01
C HIS A 121 -19.69 -9.70 14.44
N GLU A 122 -18.87 -10.08 15.43
CA GLU A 122 -19.11 -9.79 16.85
C GLU A 122 -18.97 -8.31 17.22
N TRP A 123 -18.32 -7.51 16.38
CA TRP A 123 -18.13 -6.09 16.65
C TRP A 123 -19.41 -5.30 16.39
N SER A 124 -19.69 -4.32 17.25
CA SER A 124 -20.75 -3.36 16.96
C SER A 124 -20.51 -2.64 15.63
N LEU A 125 -21.61 -2.29 14.94
CA LEU A 125 -21.60 -1.61 13.63
C LEU A 125 -20.72 -0.35 13.61
N ILE A 126 -20.69 0.39 14.74
CA ILE A 126 -19.87 1.60 14.86
C ILE A 126 -18.37 1.25 14.79
N THR A 127 -17.94 0.20 15.50
CA THR A 127 -16.54 -0.23 15.52
C THR A 127 -16.13 -0.77 14.16
N ARG A 128 -16.99 -1.58 13.52
CA ARG A 128 -16.80 -2.07 12.15
C ARG A 128 -16.65 -0.93 11.15
N PHE A 129 -17.53 0.07 11.21
CA PHE A 129 -17.47 1.24 10.32
C PHE A 129 -16.19 2.06 10.51
N ARG A 130 -15.74 2.24 11.76
CA ARG A 130 -14.52 2.99 12.08
C ARG A 130 -13.25 2.25 11.67
N TYR A 131 -13.20 0.94 11.91
CA TYR A 131 -12.12 0.08 11.43
C TYR A 131 -11.99 0.13 9.91
N ARG A 132 -13.09 -0.09 9.18
CA ARG A 132 -13.12 -0.04 7.71
C ARG A 132 -12.70 1.31 7.17
N ARG A 133 -13.17 2.42 7.77
CA ARG A 133 -12.68 3.77 7.43
C ARG A 133 -11.18 3.90 7.64
N GLY A 134 -10.65 3.42 8.77
CA GLY A 134 -9.22 3.41 9.05
C GLY A 134 -8.42 2.67 7.96
N LYS A 135 -8.82 1.44 7.61
CA LYS A 135 -8.21 0.65 6.53
C LYS A 135 -8.37 1.32 5.14
N TRP A 136 -9.51 1.96 4.89
CA TRP A 136 -9.75 2.69 3.65
C TRP A 136 -8.73 3.82 3.43
N TRP A 137 -8.46 4.61 4.48
CA TRP A 137 -7.47 5.70 4.43
C TRP A 137 -6.00 5.22 4.38
N GLN A 138 -5.74 3.95 4.76
CA GLN A 138 -4.40 3.34 4.63
C GLN A 138 -4.03 3.07 3.17
N VAL A 139 -5.03 2.84 2.31
CA VAL A 139 -4.78 2.63 0.87
C VAL A 139 -4.50 3.99 0.22
N PRO A 140 -3.30 4.20 -0.36
CA PRO A 140 -2.93 5.50 -0.95
C PRO A 140 -3.86 5.96 -2.08
N GLU A 141 -4.45 5.00 -2.80
CA GLU A 141 -5.32 5.23 -3.97
C GLU A 141 -6.69 5.83 -3.59
N ASN A 142 -7.09 5.69 -2.33
CA ASN A 142 -8.41 6.09 -1.86
C ASN A 142 -8.46 7.53 -1.30
N ASN A 143 -7.32 8.23 -1.29
CA ASN A 143 -7.16 9.49 -0.60
C ASN A 143 -7.30 10.69 -1.54
N GLU A 144 -7.65 11.85 -0.95
CA GLU A 144 -7.83 13.12 -1.67
C GLU A 144 -6.53 13.57 -2.38
N ASP A 145 -5.38 13.33 -1.74
CA ASP A 145 -4.05 13.52 -2.34
C ASP A 145 -3.56 12.16 -2.86
N GLU A 146 -3.56 11.99 -4.18
CA GLU A 146 -3.13 10.75 -4.84
C GLU A 146 -1.70 10.38 -4.41
N GLY A 147 -1.55 9.17 -3.85
CA GLY A 147 -0.23 8.56 -3.61
C GLY A 147 0.28 8.57 -2.16
N PHE A 148 -0.43 9.19 -1.20
CA PHE A 148 -0.01 9.15 0.21
C PHE A 148 -1.16 8.81 1.19
N PRO A 149 -0.97 7.82 2.09
CA PRO A 149 -1.86 7.56 3.21
C PRO A 149 -1.97 8.77 4.15
N ASN A 150 -3.19 9.21 4.46
CA ASN A 150 -3.41 10.21 5.51
C ASN A 150 -3.31 9.53 6.89
N TRP A 151 -2.08 9.34 7.37
CA TRP A 151 -1.80 8.64 8.63
C TRP A 151 -2.51 9.24 9.84
N ALA A 152 -2.72 10.56 9.87
CA ALA A 152 -3.45 11.23 10.94
C ALA A 152 -4.92 10.80 11.01
N ARG A 153 -5.60 10.71 9.86
CA ARG A 153 -6.98 10.17 9.77
C ARG A 153 -7.00 8.69 10.12
N VAL A 154 -6.06 7.90 9.60
CA VAL A 154 -5.92 6.47 9.92
C VAL A 154 -5.83 6.27 11.44
N TYR A 155 -4.91 6.97 12.10
CA TYR A 155 -4.72 6.88 13.54
C TYR A 155 -5.98 7.26 14.31
N SER A 156 -6.64 8.37 13.93
CA SER A 156 -7.85 8.81 14.63
C SER A 156 -9.01 7.82 14.50
N GLU A 157 -9.20 7.19 13.34
CA GLU A 157 -10.29 6.22 13.12
C GLU A 157 -10.01 4.90 13.85
N LEU A 158 -8.76 4.41 13.79
CA LEU A 158 -8.33 3.21 14.49
C LEU A 158 -8.31 3.40 16.01
N GLN A 159 -7.90 4.57 16.51
CA GLN A 159 -7.95 4.89 17.94
C GLN A 159 -9.38 4.88 18.46
N TYR A 160 -10.34 5.35 17.67
CA TYR A 160 -11.75 5.30 18.04
C TYR A 160 -12.25 3.85 18.12
N ALA A 161 -11.85 2.99 17.17
CA ALA A 161 -12.17 1.57 17.21
C ALA A 161 -11.51 0.89 18.43
N LEU A 162 -10.23 1.14 18.68
CA LEU A 162 -9.47 0.60 19.79
C LEU A 162 -10.10 0.95 21.15
N ASN A 163 -10.45 2.22 21.35
CA ASN A 163 -11.12 2.69 22.57
C ASN A 163 -12.49 2.04 22.83
N ARG A 164 -13.12 1.46 21.81
CA ARG A 164 -14.39 0.71 21.96
C ARG A 164 -14.13 -0.78 22.21
N LEU A 165 -13.11 -1.34 21.57
CA LEU A 165 -12.69 -2.73 21.75
C LEU A 165 -12.09 -2.99 23.14
N GLU A 166 -11.47 -1.98 23.76
CA GLU A 166 -10.91 -2.10 25.11
C GLU A 166 -11.90 -1.67 26.21
N ASN A 167 -13.07 -1.14 25.85
CA ASN A 167 -14.06 -0.69 26.83
C ASN A 167 -15.01 -1.84 27.20
N PRO A 168 -15.07 -2.26 28.49
CA PRO A 168 -15.93 -3.35 28.94
C PRO A 168 -17.43 -3.13 28.70
N ASP A 169 -17.89 -1.87 28.68
CA ASP A 169 -19.30 -1.51 28.49
C ASP A 169 -19.73 -1.52 27.01
N LYS A 170 -18.80 -1.79 26.08
CA LYS A 170 -19.02 -1.76 24.63
C LYS A 170 -18.63 -3.09 23.98
N ASP A 171 -17.61 -3.09 23.13
CA ASP A 171 -17.17 -4.28 22.40
C ASP A 171 -16.07 -5.06 23.18
N GLY A 172 -15.57 -4.48 24.28
CA GLY A 172 -14.56 -5.05 25.17
C GLY A 172 -15.10 -5.93 26.29
N ALA A 173 -16.38 -6.31 26.27
CA ALA A 173 -16.95 -7.20 27.28
C ALA A 173 -16.16 -8.53 27.33
N GLY A 174 -15.57 -8.86 28.49
CA GLY A 174 -14.77 -10.08 28.68
C GLY A 174 -13.26 -9.91 28.42
N VAL A 175 -12.79 -8.70 28.09
CA VAL A 175 -11.36 -8.36 28.08
C VAL A 175 -10.91 -8.05 29.50
N VAL A 176 -9.89 -8.75 30.00
CA VAL A 176 -9.38 -8.60 31.36
C VAL A 176 -7.98 -8.01 31.32
N GLU A 177 -7.69 -7.00 32.15
CA GLU A 177 -6.32 -6.50 32.32
C GLU A 177 -5.44 -7.58 32.94
N GLN A 178 -4.29 -7.85 32.33
CA GLN A 178 -3.40 -8.91 32.76
C GLN A 178 -2.61 -8.52 34.02
N GLU A 179 -2.67 -9.33 35.09
CA GLU A 179 -1.93 -9.08 36.34
C GLU A 179 -0.50 -9.69 36.37
N GLU A 180 -0.25 -10.78 35.65
CA GLU A 180 1.05 -11.49 35.62
C GLU A 180 1.89 -11.15 34.38
N GLY A 181 3.14 -10.72 34.60
CA GLY A 181 4.14 -10.47 33.55
C GLY A 181 4.10 -9.07 32.92
N GLY A 182 3.29 -8.15 33.44
CA GLY A 182 3.13 -6.81 32.90
C GLY A 182 4.40 -5.97 33.04
N ILE A 183 5.15 -5.83 31.95
CA ILE A 183 6.13 -4.74 31.81
C ILE A 183 5.35 -3.44 31.98
N LEU A 184 5.70 -2.63 32.97
CA LEU A 184 5.11 -1.30 33.14
C LEU A 184 5.65 -0.41 32.04
N VAL A 185 4.91 -0.30 30.93
CA VAL A 185 5.27 0.60 29.83
C VAL A 185 4.85 2.02 30.24
N PRO A 186 5.77 3.00 30.26
CA PRO A 186 5.44 4.38 30.59
C PRO A 186 4.31 4.90 29.69
N GLY A 187 3.20 5.33 30.31
CA GLY A 187 2.02 5.84 29.60
C GLY A 187 0.87 4.84 29.39
N LEU A 188 1.08 3.52 29.57
CA LEU A 188 0.02 2.50 29.43
C LEU A 188 -0.47 1.86 30.72
N GLY A 189 0.34 1.86 31.79
CA GLY A 189 0.05 1.02 32.95
C GLY A 189 0.44 -0.44 32.73
N LYS A 190 -0.33 -1.39 33.28
CA LYS A 190 -0.03 -2.84 33.23
C LYS A 190 -0.18 -3.34 31.79
N ALA A 191 0.89 -3.83 31.17
CA ALA A 191 0.91 -4.12 29.74
C ALA A 191 0.13 -5.38 29.34
N GLY A 192 -0.85 -5.20 28.46
CA GLY A 192 -1.55 -6.27 27.73
C GLY A 192 -2.89 -6.67 28.37
N TYR A 193 -3.75 -7.27 27.54
CA TYR A 193 -5.03 -7.82 27.98
C TYR A 193 -5.03 -9.35 27.79
N ASP A 194 -5.75 -10.06 28.65
CA ASP A 194 -6.14 -11.44 28.38
C ASP A 194 -7.38 -11.44 27.48
N VAL A 195 -7.17 -11.78 26.21
CA VAL A 195 -8.21 -11.88 25.18
C VAL A 195 -8.53 -13.33 24.83
N SER A 196 -8.04 -14.31 25.60
CA SER A 196 -8.26 -15.73 25.33
C SER A 196 -9.72 -16.17 25.39
N ALA A 197 -10.58 -15.41 26.08
CA ALA A 197 -12.01 -15.67 26.17
C ALA A 197 -12.80 -15.20 24.92
N LYS A 198 -12.17 -14.47 24.00
CA LYS A 198 -12.78 -13.95 22.77
C LYS A 198 -12.63 -14.94 21.61
N SER A 199 -13.48 -14.81 20.60
CA SER A 199 -13.37 -15.61 19.39
C SER A 199 -12.13 -15.28 18.57
N ASP A 200 -11.80 -16.19 17.66
CA ASP A 200 -10.64 -16.10 16.76
C ASP A 200 -10.75 -14.88 15.84
N GLU A 201 -11.94 -14.61 15.29
CA GLU A 201 -12.21 -13.44 14.46
C GLU A 201 -12.00 -12.14 15.23
N TRP A 202 -12.52 -12.07 16.46
CA TRP A 202 -12.36 -10.89 17.32
C TRP A 202 -10.89 -10.63 17.62
N ARG A 203 -10.13 -11.69 17.96
CA ARG A 203 -8.69 -11.59 18.24
C ARG A 203 -7.90 -11.14 17.02
N GLN A 204 -8.21 -11.67 15.84
CA GLN A 204 -7.56 -11.26 14.58
C GLN A 204 -7.83 -9.79 14.27
N GLY A 205 -9.09 -9.35 14.35
CA GLY A 205 -9.43 -7.94 14.14
C GLY A 205 -8.76 -7.01 15.16
N TYR A 206 -8.66 -7.43 16.43
CA TYR A 206 -8.00 -6.65 17.47
C TYR A 206 -6.49 -6.52 17.21
N TYR A 207 -5.84 -7.62 16.80
CA TYR A 207 -4.44 -7.61 16.33
C TYR A 207 -4.25 -6.64 15.15
N ASP A 208 -5.14 -6.68 14.14
CA ASP A 208 -5.04 -5.80 12.96
C ASP A 208 -5.21 -4.31 13.30
N VAL A 209 -6.06 -3.99 14.29
CA VAL A 209 -6.20 -2.63 14.82
C VAL A 209 -4.92 -2.20 15.53
N LEU A 210 -4.36 -3.03 16.41
CA LEU A 210 -3.14 -2.71 17.15
C LEU A 210 -1.93 -2.54 16.22
N MET A 211 -1.75 -3.44 15.25
CA MET A 211 -0.69 -3.30 14.24
C MET A 211 -0.88 -2.04 13.39
N GLY A 212 -2.13 -1.74 12.96
CA GLY A 212 -2.43 -0.52 12.23
C GLY A 212 -2.17 0.76 13.05
N MET A 213 -2.43 0.72 14.35
CA MET A 213 -2.10 1.79 15.29
C MET A 213 -0.58 1.95 15.45
N ALA A 214 0.15 0.86 15.58
CA ALA A 214 1.61 0.88 15.64
C ALA A 214 2.22 1.51 14.39
N THR A 215 1.88 1.00 13.19
CA THR A 215 2.38 1.54 11.92
C THR A 215 1.99 3.00 11.71
N SER A 216 0.77 3.41 12.07
CA SER A 216 0.38 4.82 11.96
C SER A 216 1.10 5.71 12.96
N ALA A 217 1.36 5.24 14.19
CA ALA A 217 2.15 5.95 15.18
C ALA A 217 3.61 6.16 14.74
N GLU A 218 4.24 5.16 14.13
CA GLU A 218 5.59 5.30 13.54
C GLU A 218 5.68 6.44 12.53
N ARG A 219 4.65 6.60 11.68
CA ARG A 219 4.65 7.62 10.62
C ARG A 219 4.23 9.00 11.11
N LEU A 220 3.52 9.05 12.24
CA LEU A 220 3.11 10.28 12.92
C LEU A 220 4.12 10.74 13.99
N GLU A 221 5.28 10.10 14.08
CA GLU A 221 6.25 10.47 15.09
C GLU A 221 6.80 11.88 14.87
N GLY A 222 6.85 12.67 15.95
CA GLY A 222 7.22 14.08 15.90
C GLY A 222 6.12 15.00 15.36
N TRP A 223 4.97 14.47 14.94
CA TRP A 223 3.82 15.28 14.59
C TRP A 223 3.12 15.78 15.85
N VAL A 224 2.57 16.98 15.75
CA VAL A 224 1.96 17.67 16.88
C VAL A 224 0.50 17.96 16.57
N THR A 225 -0.32 17.91 17.60
CA THR A 225 -1.72 18.31 17.57
C THR A 225 -2.07 19.17 18.78
N ASP A 226 -3.24 19.80 18.73
CA ASP A 226 -3.82 20.58 19.82
C ASP A 226 -4.65 19.67 20.75
N LYS A 227 -5.03 20.17 21.92
CA LYS A 227 -5.86 19.48 22.92
C LYS A 227 -7.16 18.91 22.35
N TRP A 228 -7.72 19.54 21.33
CA TRP A 228 -8.97 19.13 20.66
C TRP A 228 -8.75 18.16 19.48
N ARG A 229 -7.51 17.85 19.11
CA ARG A 229 -7.12 16.94 18.02
C ARG A 229 -7.78 17.24 16.67
N ARG A 230 -8.08 18.51 16.38
CA ARG A 230 -8.76 18.91 15.12
C ARG A 230 -7.82 18.98 13.92
N ASN A 231 -6.61 19.46 14.14
CA ASN A 231 -5.59 19.63 13.11
C ASN A 231 -4.29 19.01 13.58
N VAL A 232 -3.49 18.53 12.62
CA VAL A 232 -2.19 17.93 12.90
C VAL A 232 -1.16 18.64 12.03
N TRP A 233 -0.02 18.98 12.64
CA TRP A 233 1.08 19.66 11.99
C TRP A 233 2.29 18.73 11.95
N ALA A 234 2.88 18.60 10.76
CA ALA A 234 4.13 17.87 10.56
C ALA A 234 5.31 18.62 11.22
N PRO A 235 6.38 17.92 11.62
CA PRO A 235 7.54 18.53 12.30
C PRO A 235 8.24 19.63 11.49
N GLU A 236 8.05 19.67 10.16
CA GLU A 236 8.60 20.73 9.30
C GLU A 236 7.97 22.11 9.53
N PHE A 237 6.72 22.15 10.00
CA PHE A 237 5.98 23.38 10.29
C PHE A 237 6.08 23.80 11.76
N VAL A 238 6.57 22.90 12.62
CA VAL A 238 6.63 23.13 14.07
C VAL A 238 8.03 23.65 14.45
N PRO A 239 8.13 24.78 15.18
CA PRO A 239 9.41 25.22 15.71
C PRO A 239 9.89 24.22 16.78
N SER A 240 11.11 23.72 16.60
CA SER A 240 11.75 22.69 17.42
C SER A 240 13.25 23.01 17.58
N PRO A 241 13.95 22.50 18.61
CA PRO A 241 15.41 22.57 18.68
C PRO A 241 16.12 22.10 17.40
N THR A 242 15.55 21.09 16.73
CA THR A 242 16.03 20.56 15.44
C THR A 242 15.60 21.42 14.25
N ASN A 243 14.47 22.11 14.35
CA ASN A 243 13.88 22.96 13.30
C ASN A 243 13.69 24.40 13.78
N LYS A 244 14.76 25.21 13.72
CA LYS A 244 14.76 26.61 14.16
C LYS A 244 13.99 27.56 13.23
N ARG A 245 13.73 27.14 11.99
CA ARG A 245 13.06 27.95 10.94
C ARG A 245 11.97 27.11 10.29
N PRO A 246 10.80 26.96 10.93
CA PRO A 246 9.71 26.18 10.38
C PRO A 246 9.22 26.76 9.06
N LYS A 247 8.71 25.89 8.18
CA LYS A 247 8.00 26.31 6.97
C LYS A 247 6.68 26.99 7.37
N ALA A 248 6.21 27.92 6.56
CA ALA A 248 4.90 28.51 6.74
C ALA A 248 3.81 27.43 6.57
N VAL A 249 2.76 27.50 7.39
CA VAL A 249 1.61 26.61 7.27
C VAL A 249 0.92 26.77 5.92
N LEU A 250 0.33 25.69 5.41
CA LEU A 250 -0.36 25.70 4.13
C LEU A 250 -1.56 26.69 4.16
N PRO A 251 -1.88 27.37 3.04
CA PRO A 251 -3.02 28.27 2.97
C PRO A 251 -4.32 27.58 3.40
N GLY A 252 -5.02 28.15 4.39
CA GLY A 252 -6.27 27.60 4.94
C GLY A 252 -6.10 26.72 6.18
N MET A 253 -4.88 26.33 6.55
CA MET A 253 -4.60 25.67 7.82
C MET A 253 -4.41 26.70 8.94
N PRO A 254 -4.87 26.43 10.18
CA PRO A 254 -4.60 27.30 11.32
C PRO A 254 -3.12 27.28 11.69
N GLU A 255 -2.69 28.37 12.33
CA GLU A 255 -1.33 28.51 12.87
C GLU A 255 -1.03 27.41 13.90
N VAL A 256 0.26 27.06 13.99
CA VAL A 256 0.74 26.05 14.94
C VAL A 256 0.52 26.58 16.37
N PRO A 257 -0.07 25.77 17.29
CA PRO A 257 -0.26 26.17 18.67
C PRO A 257 1.05 26.52 19.38
N ASP A 258 0.95 27.34 20.43
CA ASP A 258 2.07 27.64 21.34
C ASP A 258 2.59 26.35 22.00
N GLU A 259 3.87 26.34 22.39
CA GLU A 259 4.56 25.17 22.95
C GLU A 259 3.80 24.49 24.10
N GLU A 260 3.16 25.27 24.96
CA GLU A 260 2.39 24.76 26.11
C GLU A 260 1.16 23.94 25.71
N HIS A 261 0.58 24.22 24.54
CA HIS A 261 -0.64 23.57 24.05
C HIS A 261 -0.35 22.42 23.07
N ARG A 262 0.92 22.19 22.74
CA ARG A 262 1.36 21.13 21.83
C ARG A 262 1.28 19.77 22.52
N LYS A 263 0.62 18.82 21.88
CA LYS A 263 0.62 17.41 22.27
C LYS A 263 1.09 16.55 21.10
N PRO A 264 1.74 15.40 21.35
CA PRO A 264 2.00 14.42 20.31
C PRO A 264 0.70 14.02 19.59
N ALA A 265 0.76 13.92 18.26
CA ALA A 265 -0.38 13.54 17.43
C ALA A 265 -0.81 12.08 17.68
N ALA A 266 0.17 11.22 17.92
CA ALA A 266 -0.01 9.81 18.24
C ALA A 266 0.70 9.46 19.55
N ASP A 267 0.26 8.37 20.17
CA ASP A 267 0.98 7.74 21.28
C ASP A 267 2.22 7.02 20.71
N ALA A 268 3.22 6.72 21.54
CA ALA A 268 4.46 6.09 21.06
C ALA A 268 4.16 4.71 20.42
N PRO A 269 4.84 4.30 19.33
CA PRO A 269 4.54 3.02 18.68
C PRO A 269 4.81 1.80 19.59
N GLU A 270 5.79 1.91 20.50
CA GLU A 270 6.16 0.91 21.51
C GLU A 270 4.95 0.41 22.31
N VAL A 271 4.03 1.33 22.62
CA VAL A 271 2.76 1.09 23.31
C VAL A 271 1.98 -0.06 22.67
N PHE A 272 1.83 -0.02 21.36
CA PHE A 272 0.97 -0.92 20.62
C PHE A 272 1.68 -2.25 20.38
N TYR A 273 2.99 -2.21 20.06
CA TYR A 273 3.79 -3.42 19.91
C TYR A 273 3.89 -4.22 21.21
N LEU A 274 4.26 -3.56 22.32
CA LEU A 274 4.37 -4.23 23.61
C LEU A 274 3.01 -4.76 24.08
N LYS A 275 1.91 -4.03 23.80
CA LYS A 275 0.56 -4.55 24.06
C LYS A 275 0.29 -5.84 23.31
N ILE A 276 0.68 -5.99 22.04
CA ILE A 276 0.52 -7.26 21.30
C ILE A 276 1.42 -8.35 21.91
N ILE A 277 2.68 -8.03 22.18
CA ILE A 277 3.68 -9.01 22.66
C ILE A 277 3.30 -9.58 24.03
N THR A 278 2.75 -8.76 24.93
CA THR A 278 2.40 -9.17 26.29
C THR A 278 0.98 -9.72 26.43
N SER A 279 0.06 -9.38 25.52
CA SER A 279 -1.34 -9.86 25.59
C SER A 279 -1.45 -11.36 25.40
N LYS A 280 -2.26 -11.99 26.25
CA LYS A 280 -2.53 -13.42 26.20
C LYS A 280 -3.71 -13.71 25.26
N GLY A 281 -3.53 -14.71 24.39
CA GLY A 281 -4.55 -15.13 23.43
C GLY A 281 -4.16 -14.86 21.97
N PHE A 282 -3.10 -14.10 21.69
CA PHE A 282 -2.56 -14.00 20.33
C PHE A 282 -1.75 -15.23 19.94
N THR A 283 -1.69 -15.51 18.64
CA THR A 283 -0.88 -16.60 18.10
C THR A 283 0.61 -16.27 18.19
N THR A 284 1.47 -17.30 18.14
CA THR A 284 2.92 -17.13 18.13
C THR A 284 3.36 -16.22 16.98
N TYR A 285 2.82 -16.43 15.77
CA TYR A 285 3.11 -15.59 14.61
C TYR A 285 2.73 -14.12 14.80
N GLN A 286 1.57 -13.83 15.39
CA GLN A 286 1.13 -12.45 15.67
C GLN A 286 2.08 -11.74 16.65
N ARG A 287 2.45 -12.42 17.75
CA ARG A 287 3.38 -11.88 18.75
C ARG A 287 4.78 -11.70 18.17
N LEU A 288 5.24 -12.68 17.39
CA LEU A 288 6.51 -12.63 16.67
C LEU A 288 6.55 -11.45 15.70
N SER A 289 5.51 -11.28 14.89
CA SER A 289 5.42 -10.21 13.89
C SER A 289 5.42 -8.82 14.54
N ALA A 290 4.76 -8.66 15.69
CA ALA A 290 4.81 -7.43 16.47
C ALA A 290 6.21 -7.17 17.06
N ALA A 291 6.88 -8.20 17.57
CA ALA A 291 8.25 -8.07 18.10
C ALA A 291 9.25 -7.70 16.99
N LEU A 292 9.15 -8.30 15.81
CA LEU A 292 9.97 -7.96 14.66
C LEU A 292 9.70 -6.54 14.15
N GLY A 293 8.43 -6.14 14.04
CA GLY A 293 8.08 -4.77 13.66
C GLY A 293 8.64 -3.73 14.65
N TYR A 294 8.60 -4.03 15.94
CA TYR A 294 9.20 -3.18 16.97
C TYR A 294 10.73 -3.11 16.84
N ALA A 295 11.38 -4.25 16.60
CA ALA A 295 12.83 -4.31 16.37
C ALA A 295 13.26 -3.51 15.13
N ASP A 296 12.50 -3.60 14.03
CA ASP A 296 12.73 -2.84 12.80
C ASP A 296 12.61 -1.33 13.05
N TRP A 297 11.61 -0.91 13.84
CA TRP A 297 11.46 0.50 14.23
C TRP A 297 12.63 1.00 15.09
N LEU A 298 13.09 0.22 16.07
CA LEU A 298 14.27 0.57 16.88
C LEU A 298 15.55 0.65 16.04
N SER A 299 15.70 -0.25 15.07
CA SER A 299 16.79 -0.24 14.10
C SER A 299 16.75 1.03 13.24
N PHE A 300 15.55 1.41 12.76
CA PHE A 300 15.33 2.68 12.05
C PHE A 300 15.65 3.90 12.93
N LYS A 301 15.42 3.83 14.24
CA LYS A 301 15.80 4.86 15.22
C LYS A 301 17.30 4.93 15.52
N GLN A 302 18.11 4.08 14.91
CA GLN A 302 19.55 3.99 15.16
C GLN A 302 19.87 3.59 16.61
N LEU A 303 19.03 2.72 17.20
CA LEU A 303 19.23 2.11 18.52
C LEU A 303 19.55 0.61 18.36
N PRO A 304 20.76 0.24 17.88
CA PRO A 304 21.06 -1.14 17.50
C PRO A 304 21.03 -2.09 18.70
N ASP A 305 21.47 -1.67 19.89
CA ASP A 305 21.51 -2.56 21.06
C ASP A 305 20.08 -2.97 21.48
N SER A 306 19.16 -2.02 21.56
CA SER A 306 17.75 -2.29 21.88
C SER A 306 17.05 -3.07 20.75
N ALA A 307 17.37 -2.77 19.49
CA ALA A 307 16.84 -3.53 18.36
C ALA A 307 17.27 -5.00 18.42
N GLU A 308 18.53 -5.28 18.75
CA GLU A 308 19.05 -6.64 18.91
C GLU A 308 18.33 -7.41 20.00
N GLU A 309 18.11 -6.79 21.17
CA GLU A 309 17.34 -7.39 22.25
C GLU A 309 15.92 -7.76 21.80
N MET A 310 15.27 -6.90 21.00
CA MET A 310 13.94 -7.20 20.46
C MET A 310 13.96 -8.32 19.41
N TYR A 311 14.97 -8.40 18.53
CA TYR A 311 15.11 -9.55 17.61
C TYR A 311 15.38 -10.86 18.35
N ARG A 312 16.14 -10.83 19.45
CA ARG A 312 16.35 -12.01 20.32
C ARG A 312 15.07 -12.39 21.05
N TRP A 313 14.30 -11.41 21.52
CA TRP A 313 13.00 -11.69 22.14
C TRP A 313 12.00 -12.26 21.11
N ALA A 314 12.04 -11.79 19.86
CA ALA A 314 11.29 -12.37 18.76
C ALA A 314 11.68 -13.85 18.54
N LEU A 315 12.98 -14.18 18.59
CA LEU A 315 13.46 -15.55 18.56
C LEU A 315 12.95 -16.37 19.75
N ASP A 316 12.97 -15.84 20.97
CA ASP A 316 12.44 -16.52 22.17
C ASP A 316 10.93 -16.81 22.04
N ILE A 317 10.16 -15.91 21.44
CA ILE A 317 8.74 -16.12 21.15
C ILE A 317 8.57 -17.28 20.16
N ALA A 318 9.38 -17.32 19.09
CA ALA A 318 9.33 -18.41 18.12
C ALA A 318 9.74 -19.76 18.74
N ILE A 319 10.74 -19.76 19.63
CA ILE A 319 11.18 -20.94 20.38
C ILE A 319 10.09 -21.43 21.33
N ALA A 320 9.32 -20.53 21.94
CA ALA A 320 8.20 -20.89 22.83
C ALA A 320 7.04 -21.58 22.09
N GLY A 321 6.92 -21.38 20.76
CA GLY A 321 5.93 -22.05 19.92
C GLY A 321 6.34 -23.45 19.44
N LEU A 322 7.53 -23.93 19.80
CA LEU A 322 8.02 -25.24 19.34
C LEU A 322 7.23 -26.41 19.95
N PRO A 323 6.90 -27.45 19.15
CA PRO A 323 6.32 -28.69 19.65
C PRO A 323 7.34 -29.59 20.37
N ALA A 324 8.64 -29.29 20.28
CA ALA A 324 9.72 -30.12 20.80
C ALA A 324 9.94 -29.95 22.32
N ALA A 325 10.17 -31.07 23.02
CA ALA A 325 10.43 -31.08 24.47
C ALA A 325 11.74 -30.33 24.85
N ASP A 326 12.75 -30.37 23.98
CA ASP A 326 14.06 -29.70 24.18
C ASP A 326 14.34 -28.68 23.05
N PRO A 327 14.02 -27.39 23.26
CA PRO A 327 14.20 -26.36 22.23
C PRO A 327 15.66 -26.14 21.81
N SER A 328 16.61 -26.38 22.72
CA SER A 328 18.05 -26.26 22.47
C SER A 328 18.58 -27.29 21.47
N ALA A 329 17.84 -28.38 21.22
CA ALA A 329 18.20 -29.35 20.19
C ALA A 329 17.92 -28.81 18.76
N VAL A 330 17.00 -27.86 18.63
CA VAL A 330 16.56 -27.30 17.35
C VAL A 330 17.34 -26.04 17.00
N VAL A 331 17.46 -25.11 17.95
CA VAL A 331 18.08 -23.79 17.74
C VAL A 331 18.95 -23.43 18.94
N ASP A 332 20.16 -22.94 18.66
CA ASP A 332 20.96 -22.29 19.68
C ASP A 332 20.44 -20.87 19.93
N ARG A 333 20.07 -20.58 21.19
CA ARG A 333 19.48 -19.29 21.59
C ARG A 333 20.45 -18.12 21.46
N GLU A 334 21.75 -18.35 21.65
CA GLU A 334 22.74 -17.26 21.61
C GLU A 334 23.15 -16.92 20.18
N THR A 335 23.37 -17.94 19.35
CA THR A 335 23.85 -17.76 17.97
C THR A 335 22.74 -17.71 16.93
N ALA A 336 21.51 -18.11 17.30
CA ALA A 336 20.37 -18.26 16.40
C ALA A 336 20.60 -19.22 15.22
N ILE A 337 21.58 -20.13 15.35
CA ILE A 337 21.90 -21.13 14.34
C ILE A 337 20.98 -22.34 14.50
N LEU A 338 20.40 -22.79 13.39
CA LEU A 338 19.59 -24.01 13.36
C LEU A 338 20.51 -25.24 13.35
N SER A 339 20.25 -26.20 14.24
CA SER A 339 21.01 -27.45 14.36
C SER A 339 20.81 -28.33 13.12
N SER A 340 21.90 -28.89 12.58
CA SER A 340 21.84 -29.82 11.44
C SER A 340 21.22 -31.18 11.78
N SER A 341 21.19 -31.53 13.07
CA SER A 341 20.60 -32.77 13.57
C SER A 341 19.17 -32.58 14.07
N ALA A 342 18.58 -31.39 13.90
CA ALA A 342 17.21 -31.14 14.32
C ALA A 342 16.23 -32.01 13.50
N PRO A 343 15.22 -32.60 14.15
CA PRO A 343 14.18 -33.32 13.42
C PRO A 343 13.38 -32.33 12.56
N LYS A 344 13.05 -32.73 11.32
CA LYS A 344 12.33 -31.88 10.35
C LYS A 344 11.01 -31.34 10.91
N GLU A 345 10.31 -32.16 11.68
CA GLU A 345 9.02 -31.83 12.31
C GLU A 345 9.12 -30.72 13.36
N ALA A 346 10.32 -30.46 13.89
CA ALA A 346 10.53 -29.42 14.89
C ALA A 346 10.98 -28.07 14.30
N ILE A 347 11.30 -28.01 12.99
CA ILE A 347 11.64 -26.74 12.34
C ILE A 347 10.34 -26.10 11.88
N THR A 348 10.06 -24.88 12.35
CA THR A 348 8.81 -24.16 12.05
C THR A 348 9.05 -22.89 11.22
N PRO A 349 8.05 -22.41 10.45
CA PRO A 349 8.11 -21.13 9.74
C PRO A 349 8.46 -19.95 10.64
N ASN A 350 7.92 -19.91 11.87
CA ASN A 350 8.19 -18.83 12.83
C ASN A 350 9.67 -18.72 13.19
N ILE A 351 10.34 -19.85 13.41
CA ILE A 351 11.78 -19.88 13.72
C ILE A 351 12.61 -19.44 12.52
N VAL A 352 12.29 -19.96 11.34
CA VAL A 352 12.96 -19.57 10.09
C VAL A 352 12.83 -18.07 9.87
N HIS A 353 11.64 -17.51 10.11
CA HIS A 353 11.38 -16.09 9.98
C HIS A 353 12.14 -15.26 11.02
N ALA A 354 12.12 -15.64 12.29
CA ALA A 354 12.84 -14.94 13.36
C ALA A 354 14.37 -14.95 13.15
N THR A 355 14.94 -16.13 12.85
CA THR A 355 16.37 -16.29 12.61
C THR A 355 16.85 -15.55 11.37
N MET A 356 16.06 -15.55 10.28
CA MET A 356 16.38 -14.80 9.06
C MET A 356 16.41 -13.28 9.32
N ASN A 357 15.44 -12.74 10.05
CA ASN A 357 15.40 -11.31 10.39
C ASN A 357 16.58 -10.91 11.30
N LEU A 358 16.89 -11.71 12.33
CA LEU A 358 18.06 -11.48 13.18
C LEU A 358 19.37 -11.55 12.36
N GLY A 359 19.52 -12.53 11.47
CA GLY A 359 20.67 -12.62 10.56
C GLY A 359 20.81 -11.38 9.66
N THR A 360 19.69 -10.86 9.16
CA THR A 360 19.65 -9.65 8.33
C THR A 360 20.07 -8.41 9.11
N PHE A 361 19.58 -8.27 10.35
CA PHE A 361 19.99 -7.20 11.26
C PHE A 361 21.47 -7.26 11.65
N LEU A 362 22.02 -8.46 11.87
CA LEU A 362 23.45 -8.63 12.14
C LEU A 362 24.29 -8.25 10.91
N ALA A 363 23.87 -8.66 9.72
CA ALA A 363 24.55 -8.31 8.47
C ALA A 363 24.52 -6.80 8.19
N SER A 364 23.39 -6.13 8.39
CA SER A 364 23.25 -4.69 8.16
C SER A 364 24.10 -3.85 9.12
N ASN A 365 24.32 -4.33 10.34
CA ASN A 365 25.23 -3.71 11.32
C ASN A 365 26.70 -4.11 11.16
N GLY A 366 27.08 -4.78 10.07
CA GLY A 366 28.46 -5.16 9.77
C GLY A 366 28.97 -6.41 10.51
N ARG A 367 28.14 -7.10 11.29
CA ARG A 367 28.47 -8.36 11.98
C ARG A 367 28.29 -9.58 11.07
N VAL A 368 28.95 -9.54 9.92
CA VAL A 368 28.80 -10.54 8.85
C VAL A 368 29.28 -11.94 9.24
N THR A 369 30.23 -12.04 10.17
CA THR A 369 30.74 -13.34 10.68
C THR A 369 29.68 -14.13 11.44
N SER A 370 28.77 -13.43 12.14
CA SER A 370 27.65 -14.04 12.86
C SER A 370 26.46 -14.31 11.94
N ALA A 371 26.23 -13.44 10.94
CA ALA A 371 25.12 -13.58 10.01
C ALA A 371 25.28 -14.77 9.03
N LEU A 372 26.50 -15.01 8.53
CA LEU A 372 26.76 -16.08 7.56
C LEU A 372 26.30 -17.48 8.02
N PRO A 373 26.69 -18.00 9.20
CA PRO A 373 26.24 -19.31 9.65
C PRO A 373 24.73 -19.39 9.87
N ILE A 374 24.08 -18.28 10.28
CA ILE A 374 22.61 -18.22 10.40
C ILE A 374 21.98 -18.44 9.03
N PHE A 375 22.37 -17.66 8.00
CA PHE A 375 21.81 -17.80 6.66
C PHE A 375 22.04 -19.19 6.05
N ILE A 376 23.21 -19.78 6.27
CA ILE A 376 23.51 -21.15 5.81
C ILE A 376 22.59 -22.16 6.51
N SER A 377 22.37 -22.02 7.83
CA SER A 377 21.50 -22.92 8.59
C SER A 377 20.04 -22.81 8.15
N VAL A 378 19.56 -21.59 7.88
CA VAL A 378 18.22 -21.33 7.37
C VAL A 378 18.04 -21.90 5.96
N LEU A 379 19.01 -21.69 5.06
CA LEU A 379 18.96 -22.23 3.71
C LEU A 379 18.94 -23.77 3.75
N ARG A 380 19.76 -24.39 4.60
CA ARG A 380 19.75 -25.85 4.79
C ARG A 380 18.38 -26.35 5.24
N ALA A 381 17.82 -25.75 6.29
CA ALA A 381 16.52 -26.11 6.82
C ALA A 381 15.41 -26.06 5.75
N ARG A 382 15.40 -25.02 4.91
CA ARG A 382 14.45 -24.89 3.80
C ARG A 382 14.65 -25.92 2.70
N LEU A 383 15.90 -26.27 2.37
CA LEU A 383 16.21 -27.27 1.35
C LEU A 383 15.87 -28.71 1.80
N GLU A 384 15.96 -28.98 3.11
CA GLU A 384 15.68 -30.30 3.71
C GLU A 384 14.21 -30.50 4.08
N ALA A 385 13.42 -29.43 4.13
CA ALA A 385 11.98 -29.47 4.37
C ALA A 385 11.22 -30.28 3.31
N ASP A 386 10.14 -30.94 3.73
CA ASP A 386 9.33 -31.76 2.85
C ASP A 386 8.50 -30.88 1.91
N GLU A 387 8.32 -31.31 0.66
CA GLU A 387 7.55 -30.54 -0.34
C GLU A 387 6.06 -30.53 0.03
N GLU A 388 5.43 -29.36 -0.06
CA GLU A 388 3.98 -29.23 0.16
C GLU A 388 3.25 -30.06 -0.90
N LEU A 389 2.54 -31.11 -0.46
CA LEU A 389 1.63 -31.85 -1.32
C LEU A 389 0.53 -30.88 -1.76
N LEU A 390 0.45 -30.61 -3.07
CA LEU A 390 -0.53 -29.71 -3.66
C LEU A 390 -1.94 -30.04 -3.16
N SER A 391 -2.40 -29.30 -2.15
CA SER A 391 -3.80 -29.34 -1.76
C SER A 391 -4.57 -28.70 -2.90
N ILE A 392 -5.30 -29.52 -3.64
CA ILE A 392 -6.25 -29.04 -4.64
C ILE A 392 -7.18 -28.08 -3.90
N PRO A 393 -7.19 -26.77 -4.21
CA PRO A 393 -8.13 -25.87 -3.57
C PRO A 393 -9.51 -26.43 -3.85
N SER A 394 -10.26 -26.75 -2.79
CA SER A 394 -11.66 -27.13 -2.93
C SER A 394 -12.32 -26.00 -3.71
N PRO A 395 -12.89 -26.26 -4.90
CA PRO A 395 -13.55 -25.22 -5.65
C PRO A 395 -14.70 -24.73 -4.79
N THR A 396 -14.58 -23.52 -4.24
CA THR A 396 -15.74 -22.80 -3.73
C THR A 396 -16.70 -22.74 -4.91
N VAL A 397 -17.81 -23.47 -4.82
CA VAL A 397 -18.84 -23.52 -5.84
C VAL A 397 -19.43 -22.12 -5.92
N GLN A 398 -18.85 -21.28 -6.76
CA GLN A 398 -19.41 -19.96 -7.06
C GLN A 398 -20.58 -20.19 -8.01
N ASP A 399 -21.80 -20.05 -7.49
CA ASP A 399 -23.00 -20.05 -8.30
C ASP A 399 -22.95 -18.86 -9.26
N SER A 400 -22.57 -19.13 -10.51
CA SER A 400 -22.45 -18.14 -11.59
C SER A 400 -23.79 -17.62 -12.12
N SER A 401 -24.89 -17.91 -11.41
CA SER A 401 -26.22 -17.43 -11.77
C SER A 401 -26.41 -15.98 -11.35
N LEU A 402 -27.09 -15.17 -12.17
CA LEU A 402 -27.40 -13.76 -11.84
C LEU A 402 -28.14 -13.62 -10.50
N VAL A 403 -28.98 -14.60 -10.16
CA VAL A 403 -29.68 -14.66 -8.87
C VAL A 403 -28.70 -14.99 -7.74
N GLY A 404 -27.75 -15.90 -7.96
CA GLY A 404 -26.65 -16.19 -7.03
C GLY A 404 -25.72 -15.00 -6.81
N THR A 405 -25.45 -14.18 -7.84
CA THR A 405 -24.69 -12.93 -7.70
C THR A 405 -25.47 -11.89 -6.89
N VAL A 406 -26.78 -11.73 -7.10
CA VAL A 406 -27.59 -10.76 -6.33
C VAL A 406 -27.80 -11.24 -4.89
N LEU A 407 -28.03 -12.53 -4.66
CA LEU A 407 -28.15 -13.09 -3.31
C LEU A 407 -26.81 -13.04 -2.56
N SER A 408 -25.69 -13.33 -3.22
CA SER A 408 -24.37 -13.18 -2.60
C SER A 408 -23.97 -11.73 -2.37
N LEU A 409 -24.57 -10.75 -3.07
CA LEU A 409 -24.44 -9.31 -2.78
C LEU A 409 -25.26 -8.85 -1.56
N LEU A 410 -26.30 -9.59 -1.20
CA LEU A 410 -27.16 -9.31 -0.05
C LEU A 410 -26.75 -10.10 1.20
N ALA A 411 -26.03 -11.22 1.02
CA ALA A 411 -25.46 -12.00 2.10
C ALA A 411 -24.21 -11.31 2.65
N GLU A 412 -24.11 -11.25 3.97
CA GLU A 412 -22.92 -10.77 4.65
C GLU A 412 -21.73 -11.70 4.33
N PRO A 413 -20.57 -11.17 3.91
CA PRO A 413 -19.41 -12.00 3.59
C PRO A 413 -18.84 -12.61 4.86
N ASP A 414 -18.47 -13.89 4.83
CA ASP A 414 -17.80 -14.55 5.94
C ASP A 414 -16.44 -13.88 6.23
N TYR A 415 -16.10 -13.74 7.51
CA TYR A 415 -14.77 -13.28 7.92
C TYR A 415 -13.70 -14.27 7.42
N PRO A 416 -12.55 -13.79 6.90
CA PRO A 416 -11.51 -14.68 6.40
C PRO A 416 -11.00 -15.61 7.50
N PRO A 417 -10.65 -16.87 7.16
CA PRO A 417 -10.12 -17.80 8.14
C PRO A 417 -8.85 -17.23 8.76
N VAL A 418 -8.64 -17.52 10.04
CA VAL A 418 -7.42 -17.08 10.73
C VAL A 418 -6.17 -17.57 10.00
N PRO A 419 -5.14 -16.70 9.87
CA PRO A 419 -3.85 -17.12 9.33
C PRO A 419 -3.27 -18.29 10.12
N SER A 420 -2.45 -19.12 9.47
CA SER A 420 -1.73 -20.19 10.16
C SER A 420 -0.88 -19.65 11.30
N THR A 421 -0.76 -20.43 12.39
CA THR A 421 -0.01 -19.99 13.58
C THR A 421 1.49 -19.92 13.35
N GLY A 422 1.99 -20.56 12.29
CA GLY A 422 3.40 -20.64 11.94
C GLY A 422 4.21 -21.60 12.83
N ASP A 423 3.51 -22.35 13.70
CA ASP A 423 4.09 -23.36 14.60
C ASP A 423 4.03 -24.78 14.00
N GLU A 424 3.48 -24.89 12.80
CA GLU A 424 3.43 -26.10 12.00
C GLU A 424 4.83 -26.46 11.47
N PRO A 425 5.10 -27.74 11.16
CA PRO A 425 6.35 -28.12 10.50
C PRO A 425 6.58 -27.33 9.21
N LEU A 426 7.82 -26.93 8.98
CA LEU A 426 8.21 -26.19 7.78
C LEU A 426 8.00 -27.07 6.54
N LEU A 427 7.13 -26.62 5.65
CA LEU A 427 6.94 -27.21 4.33
C LEU A 427 7.63 -26.35 3.28
N ARG A 428 8.27 -27.00 2.32
CA ARG A 428 8.92 -26.34 1.20
C ARG A 428 7.88 -26.05 0.12
N LYS A 429 7.47 -24.79 0.01
CA LYS A 429 6.52 -24.33 -1.01
C LYS A 429 7.23 -23.88 -2.27
N GLU A 430 6.55 -23.99 -3.42
CA GLU A 430 7.05 -23.41 -4.67
C GLU A 430 7.16 -21.87 -4.54
N SER A 431 6.24 -21.24 -3.81
CA SER A 431 6.23 -19.78 -3.54
C SER A 431 7.48 -19.25 -2.83
N ASP A 432 8.18 -20.12 -2.10
CA ASP A 432 9.27 -19.71 -1.21
C ASP A 432 10.64 -19.82 -1.89
N ARG A 433 10.69 -20.31 -3.14
CA ARG A 433 11.91 -20.44 -3.94
C ARG A 433 12.64 -19.10 -4.13
N CYS A 434 11.90 -17.99 -4.06
CA CYS A 434 12.48 -16.66 -4.18
C CYS A 434 13.17 -16.21 -2.89
N GLU A 435 12.71 -16.67 -1.73
CA GLU A 435 13.39 -16.48 -0.45
C GLU A 435 14.69 -17.32 -0.41
N GLU A 436 14.67 -18.55 -0.94
CA GLU A 436 15.89 -19.35 -1.13
C GLU A 436 16.91 -18.61 -2.03
N ALA A 437 16.44 -18.00 -3.12
CA ALA A 437 17.29 -17.20 -4.01
C ALA A 437 17.91 -15.99 -3.30
N ALA A 438 17.12 -15.28 -2.48
CA ALA A 438 17.62 -14.16 -1.68
C ALA A 438 18.70 -14.61 -0.68
N LEU A 439 18.48 -15.72 0.03
CA LEU A 439 19.47 -16.30 0.95
C LEU A 439 20.78 -16.67 0.24
N LYS A 440 20.71 -17.29 -0.95
CA LYS A 440 21.90 -17.61 -1.76
C LYS A 440 22.68 -16.36 -2.14
N THR A 441 21.99 -15.29 -2.52
CA THR A 441 22.60 -13.99 -2.83
C THR A 441 23.33 -13.42 -1.60
N TYR A 442 22.67 -13.34 -0.45
CA TYR A 442 23.29 -12.82 0.78
C TYR A 442 24.49 -13.66 1.25
N ILE A 443 24.39 -14.98 1.20
CA ILE A 443 25.51 -15.89 1.50
C ILE A 443 26.67 -15.62 0.54
N GLY A 444 26.40 -15.50 -0.76
CA GLY A 444 27.41 -15.25 -1.78
C GLY A 444 28.11 -13.90 -1.61
N GLU A 445 27.36 -12.84 -1.31
CA GLU A 445 27.90 -11.51 -1.02
C GLU A 445 28.81 -11.54 0.21
N ILE A 446 28.38 -12.17 1.31
CA ILE A 446 29.17 -12.24 2.54
C ILE A 446 30.44 -13.06 2.31
N ILE A 447 30.36 -14.22 1.65
CA ILE A 447 31.54 -15.05 1.33
C ILE A 447 32.51 -14.26 0.46
N PHE A 448 32.01 -13.53 -0.55
CA PHE A 448 32.86 -12.71 -1.42
C PHE A 448 33.55 -11.58 -0.64
N ALA A 449 32.78 -10.84 0.16
CA ALA A 449 33.28 -9.69 0.92
C ALA A 449 34.29 -10.11 2.01
N THR A 450 34.12 -11.28 2.62
CA THR A 450 34.98 -11.78 3.70
C THR A 450 36.17 -12.62 3.22
N ALA A 451 36.25 -12.94 1.93
CA ALA A 451 37.30 -13.80 1.35
C ALA A 451 38.74 -13.23 1.45
N GLY A 452 38.90 -11.95 1.80
CA GLY A 452 40.22 -11.30 1.85
C GLY A 452 40.92 -11.40 0.49
N THR A 453 42.14 -11.97 0.46
CA THR A 453 42.93 -12.21 -0.76
C THR A 453 42.71 -13.59 -1.40
N SER A 454 41.86 -14.44 -0.81
CA SER A 454 41.63 -15.81 -1.28
C SER A 454 40.80 -15.84 -2.57
N ARG A 455 41.45 -16.15 -3.70
CA ARG A 455 40.78 -16.26 -5.01
C ARG A 455 39.70 -17.34 -5.04
N ALA A 456 39.93 -18.47 -4.36
CA ALA A 456 38.98 -19.57 -4.33
C ALA A 456 37.68 -19.20 -3.59
N GLN A 457 37.78 -18.53 -2.45
CA GLN A 457 36.60 -18.06 -1.70
C GLN A 457 35.85 -16.96 -2.45
N ARG A 458 36.55 -16.05 -3.13
CA ARG A 458 35.90 -15.05 -4.00
C ARG A 458 35.13 -15.71 -5.15
N GLN A 459 35.72 -16.71 -5.81
CA GLN A 459 35.02 -17.46 -6.85
C GLN A 459 33.81 -18.23 -6.30
N GLN A 460 33.93 -18.78 -5.09
CA GLN A 460 32.82 -19.44 -4.41
C GLN A 460 31.67 -18.45 -4.13
N GLY A 461 31.96 -17.27 -3.56
CA GLY A 461 30.96 -16.24 -3.33
C GLY A 461 30.25 -15.80 -4.61
N LEU A 462 31.00 -15.57 -5.69
CA LEU A 462 30.44 -15.25 -7.01
C LEU A 462 29.54 -16.39 -7.56
N SER A 463 29.92 -17.66 -7.35
CA SER A 463 29.11 -18.80 -7.78
C SER A 463 27.77 -18.88 -7.05
N TRP A 464 27.75 -18.55 -5.75
CA TRP A 464 26.52 -18.46 -4.96
C TRP A 464 25.58 -17.36 -5.46
N VAL A 465 26.11 -16.17 -5.78
CA VAL A 465 25.29 -15.07 -6.32
C VAL A 465 24.71 -15.45 -7.69
N ARG A 466 25.50 -16.07 -8.57
CA ARG A 466 25.01 -16.58 -9.86
C ARG A 466 23.90 -17.62 -9.69
N ASP A 467 24.04 -18.50 -8.69
CA ASP A 467 23.02 -19.50 -8.36
C ASP A 467 21.76 -18.87 -7.74
N GLY A 468 21.89 -17.78 -6.98
CA GLY A 468 20.77 -16.98 -6.50
C GLY A 468 19.94 -16.41 -7.67
N VAL A 469 20.60 -15.74 -8.62
CA VAL A 469 19.96 -15.17 -9.83
C VAL A 469 19.34 -16.25 -10.72
N SER A 470 19.98 -17.41 -10.86
CA SER A 470 19.40 -18.52 -11.63
C SER A 470 18.15 -19.08 -10.93
N THR A 471 18.18 -19.21 -9.60
CA THR A 471 17.07 -19.71 -8.79
C THR A 471 15.87 -18.78 -8.85
N SER A 472 16.07 -17.46 -8.70
CA SER A 472 14.97 -16.48 -8.77
C SER A 472 14.29 -16.48 -10.15
N LYS A 473 15.09 -16.57 -11.22
CA LYS A 473 14.57 -16.63 -12.59
C LYS A 473 13.82 -17.92 -12.88
N LEU A 474 14.30 -19.05 -12.36
CA LEU A 474 13.58 -20.32 -12.47
C LEU A 474 12.26 -20.28 -11.70
N ALA A 475 12.25 -19.69 -10.50
CA ALA A 475 11.03 -19.53 -9.71
C ALA A 475 9.96 -18.72 -10.46
N GLN A 476 10.31 -17.61 -11.11
CA GLN A 476 9.37 -16.82 -11.92
C GLN A 476 8.74 -17.61 -13.10
N SER A 477 9.39 -18.69 -13.54
CA SER A 477 8.87 -19.53 -14.63
C SER A 477 7.87 -20.59 -14.18
N LEU A 478 7.71 -20.81 -12.88
CA LEU A 478 6.77 -21.78 -12.30
C LEU A 478 5.31 -21.33 -12.50
N ASN A 479 4.42 -22.31 -12.68
CA ASN A 479 3.00 -22.03 -12.93
C ASN A 479 2.29 -21.42 -11.71
N SER A 480 2.66 -21.85 -10.50
CA SER A 480 2.19 -21.29 -9.22
C SER A 480 2.49 -19.79 -9.12
N MET A 481 3.72 -19.40 -9.48
CA MET A 481 4.16 -18.01 -9.49
C MET A 481 3.50 -17.16 -10.56
N ARG A 482 3.21 -17.73 -11.74
CA ARG A 482 2.48 -17.03 -12.80
C ARG A 482 1.01 -16.79 -12.46
N ALA A 483 0.45 -17.58 -11.56
CA ALA A 483 -0.93 -17.41 -11.11
C ALA A 483 -1.07 -16.26 -10.10
N ASP A 484 -0.03 -15.97 -9.31
CA ASP A 484 -0.01 -14.90 -8.32
C ASP A 484 1.02 -13.81 -8.68
N ASP A 485 0.52 -12.70 -9.25
CA ASP A 485 1.33 -11.55 -9.64
C ASP A 485 2.11 -10.93 -8.46
N ALA A 486 1.58 -10.97 -7.24
CA ALA A 486 2.26 -10.38 -6.09
C ALA A 486 3.50 -11.19 -5.71
N VAL A 487 3.42 -12.53 -5.75
CA VAL A 487 4.56 -13.41 -5.47
C VAL A 487 5.57 -13.34 -6.62
N ARG A 488 5.11 -13.30 -7.89
CA ARG A 488 5.99 -13.09 -9.05
C ARG A 488 6.81 -11.81 -8.93
N LYS A 489 6.19 -10.68 -8.57
CA LYS A 489 6.88 -9.39 -8.40
C LYS A 489 7.92 -9.44 -7.27
N LYS A 490 7.65 -10.15 -6.17
CA LYS A 490 8.66 -10.40 -5.12
C LYS A 490 9.87 -11.16 -5.66
N CYS A 491 9.64 -12.15 -6.52
CA CYS A 491 10.70 -12.92 -7.17
C CYS A 491 11.53 -12.10 -8.16
N GLU A 492 10.89 -11.20 -8.91
CA GLU A 492 11.59 -10.26 -9.79
C GLU A 492 12.46 -9.30 -8.98
N LYS A 493 11.99 -8.85 -7.82
CA LYS A 493 12.80 -8.05 -6.90
C LYS A 493 14.03 -8.81 -6.39
N CYS A 494 13.89 -10.10 -6.11
CA CYS A 494 15.01 -10.95 -5.72
C CYS A 494 16.03 -11.14 -6.87
N GLU A 495 15.56 -11.26 -8.12
CA GLU A 495 16.44 -11.27 -9.31
C GLU A 495 17.17 -9.93 -9.47
N GLU A 496 16.47 -8.81 -9.28
CA GLU A 496 17.07 -7.48 -9.34
C GLU A 496 18.20 -7.34 -8.32
N VAL A 497 17.94 -7.67 -7.06
CA VAL A 497 18.94 -7.61 -5.98
C VAL A 497 20.13 -8.54 -6.28
N GLY A 498 19.88 -9.75 -6.78
CA GLY A 498 20.95 -10.68 -7.17
C GLY A 498 21.79 -10.18 -8.35
N LEU A 499 21.19 -9.55 -9.35
CA LEU A 499 21.91 -8.96 -10.49
C LEU A 499 22.70 -7.72 -10.08
N GLU A 500 22.18 -6.91 -9.14
CA GLU A 500 22.93 -5.80 -8.56
C GLU A 500 24.15 -6.28 -7.76
N ALA A 501 23.99 -7.32 -6.95
CA ALA A 501 25.06 -7.97 -6.21
C ALA A 501 26.15 -8.49 -7.17
N TRP A 502 25.74 -9.22 -8.20
CA TRP A 502 26.63 -9.77 -9.21
C TRP A 502 27.37 -8.65 -9.94
N GLY A 503 26.65 -7.60 -10.38
CA GLY A 503 27.24 -6.44 -11.04
C GLY A 503 28.33 -5.79 -10.20
N LYS A 504 28.05 -5.50 -8.91
CA LYS A 504 29.03 -4.91 -7.98
C LYS A 504 30.28 -5.77 -7.81
N ILE A 505 30.09 -7.09 -7.68
CA ILE A 505 31.22 -8.04 -7.58
C ILE A 505 32.06 -7.99 -8.86
N MET A 506 31.44 -7.96 -10.04
CA MET A 506 32.15 -7.89 -11.32
C MET A 506 32.89 -6.57 -11.49
N THR A 507 32.27 -5.43 -11.16
CA THR A 507 32.93 -4.13 -11.17
C THR A 507 34.18 -4.12 -10.28
N TYR A 508 34.09 -4.72 -9.08
CA TYR A 508 35.24 -4.84 -8.18
C TYR A 508 36.36 -5.71 -8.78
N LEU A 509 36.02 -6.87 -9.34
CA LEU A 509 36.99 -7.77 -9.97
C LEU A 509 37.63 -7.17 -11.22
N ALA A 510 36.85 -6.46 -12.05
CA ALA A 510 37.32 -5.77 -13.24
C ALA A 510 38.26 -4.61 -12.87
N ALA A 511 37.94 -3.83 -11.82
CA ALA A 511 38.82 -2.79 -11.31
C ALA A 511 40.16 -3.38 -10.81
N GLU A 512 40.13 -4.46 -10.03
CA GLU A 512 41.35 -5.12 -9.56
C GLU A 512 42.19 -5.69 -10.72
N ALA A 513 41.54 -6.24 -11.76
CA ALA A 513 42.23 -6.72 -12.96
C ALA A 513 42.87 -5.58 -13.76
N LYS A 514 42.18 -4.43 -13.88
CA LYS A 514 42.71 -3.19 -14.49
C LYS A 514 43.92 -2.68 -13.72
N GLU A 515 43.85 -2.60 -12.40
CA GLU A 515 44.99 -2.18 -11.57
C GLU A 515 46.20 -3.10 -11.75
N LYS A 516 46.00 -4.43 -11.81
CA LYS A 516 47.09 -5.38 -12.08
C LYS A 516 47.67 -5.21 -13.48
N ARG A 517 46.82 -5.02 -14.48
CA ARG A 517 47.23 -4.72 -15.86
C ARG A 517 48.04 -3.43 -15.94
N ASP A 518 47.56 -2.37 -15.29
CA ASP A 518 48.20 -1.05 -15.30
C ASP A 518 49.51 -1.07 -14.51
N ALA A 519 49.57 -1.79 -13.38
CA ALA A 519 50.80 -2.01 -12.63
C ALA A 519 51.83 -2.85 -13.41
N ALA A 520 51.38 -3.82 -14.22
CA ALA A 520 52.25 -4.59 -15.11
C ALA A 520 52.76 -3.77 -16.30
N LYS A 521 51.98 -2.77 -16.74
CA LYS A 521 52.33 -1.85 -17.84
C LYS A 521 53.06 -0.58 -17.36
N ALA A 522 53.00 -0.27 -16.08
CA ALA A 522 53.69 0.87 -15.48
C ALA A 522 55.22 0.67 -15.51
N GLY A 523 55.95 1.75 -15.85
CA GLY A 523 57.40 1.72 -16.00
C GLY A 523 58.13 1.36 -14.69
N GLY A 524 59.16 0.52 -14.80
CA GLY A 524 59.96 0.04 -13.65
C GLY A 524 60.57 -1.33 -13.89
N LEU A 525 61.21 -1.90 -12.86
CA LEU A 525 61.85 -3.22 -12.89
C LEU A 525 60.82 -4.35 -13.12
N THR A 526 59.59 -4.18 -12.62
CA THR A 526 58.43 -5.06 -12.86
C THR A 526 57.90 -4.97 -14.29
N GLY A 527 57.80 -3.77 -14.87
CA GLY A 527 57.38 -3.58 -16.26
C GLY A 527 58.36 -4.19 -17.27
N LEU A 528 59.66 -4.19 -16.98
CA LEU A 528 60.68 -4.88 -17.80
C LEU A 528 60.50 -6.41 -17.80
N ILE A 529 60.15 -7.01 -16.65
CA ILE A 529 59.89 -8.45 -16.53
C ILE A 529 58.64 -8.84 -17.31
N TRP A 530 57.56 -8.06 -17.20
CA TRP A 530 56.31 -8.31 -17.92
C TRP A 530 56.42 -8.06 -19.43
N LYS A 531 57.30 -7.15 -19.87
CA LYS A 531 57.60 -6.94 -21.29
C LYS A 531 58.28 -8.16 -21.94
N ILE A 532 58.98 -8.98 -21.16
CA ILE A 532 59.60 -10.24 -21.60
C ILE A 532 58.62 -11.41 -21.49
N ARG A 533 57.80 -11.44 -20.44
CA ARG A 533 56.85 -12.55 -20.16
C ARG A 533 55.51 -12.45 -20.90
N GLY A 534 55.15 -11.25 -21.39
CA GLY A 534 53.90 -10.94 -22.08
C GLY A 534 52.76 -10.55 -21.12
N THR A 535 51.95 -9.56 -21.49
CA THR A 535 50.77 -9.08 -20.73
C THR A 535 49.44 -9.57 -21.29
N GLU A 536 49.46 -10.36 -22.36
CA GLU A 536 48.26 -10.77 -23.12
C GLU A 536 47.23 -11.51 -22.24
N GLN A 537 47.68 -12.31 -21.28
CA GLN A 537 46.78 -13.04 -20.38
C GLN A 537 46.07 -12.10 -19.39
N LEU A 538 46.75 -11.06 -18.91
CA LEU A 538 46.15 -10.05 -18.02
C LEU A 538 45.18 -9.15 -18.78
N ASP A 539 45.49 -8.86 -20.05
CA ASP A 539 44.61 -8.09 -20.93
C ASP A 539 43.31 -8.87 -21.22
N LYS A 540 43.41 -10.16 -21.54
CA LYS A 540 42.25 -11.04 -21.72
C LYS A 540 41.43 -11.18 -20.44
N GLU A 541 42.07 -11.37 -19.29
CA GLU A 541 41.37 -11.50 -18.01
C GLU A 541 40.59 -10.23 -17.65
N ALA A 542 41.16 -9.04 -17.88
CA ALA A 542 40.43 -7.78 -17.69
C ALA A 542 39.26 -7.63 -18.67
N GLU A 543 39.48 -7.92 -19.96
CA GLU A 543 38.44 -7.85 -21.00
C GLU A 543 37.28 -8.83 -20.73
N ASP A 544 37.58 -10.06 -20.29
CA ASP A 544 36.55 -11.07 -19.97
C ASP A 544 35.69 -10.63 -18.78
N LEU A 545 36.30 -10.03 -17.75
CA LEU A 545 35.58 -9.53 -16.57
C LEU A 545 34.72 -8.30 -16.90
N GLU A 546 35.22 -7.39 -17.73
CA GLU A 546 34.46 -6.24 -18.24
C GLU A 546 33.29 -6.68 -19.12
N ALA A 547 33.50 -7.66 -20.01
CA ALA A 547 32.45 -8.19 -20.86
C ALA A 547 31.34 -8.87 -20.05
N GLU A 548 31.70 -9.56 -18.96
CA GLU A 548 30.71 -10.12 -18.04
C GLU A 548 29.97 -9.03 -17.26
N GLU A 549 30.65 -7.99 -16.77
CA GLU A 549 30.03 -6.83 -16.12
C GLU A 549 28.98 -6.16 -17.04
N ASP A 550 29.35 -5.88 -18.29
CA ASP A 550 28.45 -5.32 -19.30
C ASP A 550 27.24 -6.24 -19.57
N GLY A 551 27.48 -7.55 -19.59
CA GLY A 551 26.43 -8.56 -19.73
C GLY A 551 25.43 -8.52 -18.57
N VAL A 552 25.91 -8.39 -17.33
CA VAL A 552 25.07 -8.33 -16.12
C VAL A 552 24.30 -7.02 -16.05
N THR A 553 24.95 -5.88 -16.32
CA THR A 553 24.30 -4.57 -16.31
C THR A 553 23.21 -4.47 -17.38
N LEU A 554 23.43 -5.03 -18.58
CA LEU A 554 22.41 -5.12 -19.62
C LEU A 554 21.19 -5.93 -19.16
N ARG A 555 21.41 -7.06 -18.47
CA ARG A 555 20.33 -7.90 -17.92
C ARG A 555 19.55 -7.16 -16.84
N LEU A 556 20.24 -6.47 -15.93
CA LEU A 556 19.63 -5.66 -14.88
C LEU A 556 18.77 -4.53 -15.47
N ASN A 557 19.31 -3.79 -16.44
CA ASN A 557 18.59 -2.71 -17.11
C ASN A 557 17.36 -3.23 -17.87
N LYS A 558 17.48 -4.40 -18.50
CA LYS A 558 16.35 -5.07 -19.16
C LYS A 558 15.26 -5.45 -18.15
N LEU A 559 15.63 -6.05 -17.02
CA LEU A 559 14.68 -6.43 -15.96
C LEU A 559 13.96 -5.21 -15.41
N ARG A 560 14.70 -4.16 -15.01
CA ARG A 560 14.14 -2.89 -14.54
C ARG A 560 13.21 -2.24 -15.56
N SER A 561 13.56 -2.27 -16.85
CA SER A 561 12.69 -1.76 -17.90
C SER A 561 11.39 -2.55 -18.04
N CYS A 562 11.43 -3.88 -17.88
CA CYS A 562 10.23 -4.71 -17.88
C CYS A 562 9.35 -4.42 -16.66
N MET A 563 9.92 -4.44 -15.45
CA MET A 563 9.18 -4.15 -14.21
C MET A 563 8.51 -2.78 -14.27
N LEU A 564 9.24 -1.74 -14.70
CA LEU A 564 8.71 -0.39 -14.83
C LEU A 564 7.56 -0.30 -15.85
N LYS A 565 7.64 -1.04 -16.97
CA LYS A 565 6.54 -1.10 -17.95
C LYS A 565 5.30 -1.78 -17.38
N GLU A 566 5.48 -2.83 -16.60
CA GLU A 566 4.37 -3.51 -15.93
C GLU A 566 3.73 -2.61 -14.87
N GLU A 567 4.53 -1.91 -14.07
CA GLU A 567 4.06 -0.91 -13.11
C GLU A 567 3.25 0.19 -13.80
N TYR A 568 3.74 0.77 -14.90
CA TYR A 568 2.97 1.75 -15.67
C TYR A 568 1.68 1.17 -16.26
N ALA A 569 1.72 -0.05 -16.79
CA ALA A 569 0.51 -0.70 -17.33
C ALA A 569 -0.53 -0.98 -16.23
N ASP A 570 -0.09 -1.34 -15.03
CA ASP A 570 -0.97 -1.52 -13.87
C ASP A 570 -1.54 -0.18 -13.40
N MET A 571 -0.73 0.89 -13.37
CA MET A 571 -1.21 2.24 -13.09
C MET A 571 -2.21 2.70 -14.14
N ASP A 572 -1.96 2.51 -15.43
CA ASP A 572 -2.88 2.86 -16.52
C ASP A 572 -4.21 2.10 -16.40
N ARG A 573 -4.17 0.79 -16.08
CA ARG A 573 -5.38 -0.01 -15.82
C ARG A 573 -6.16 0.53 -14.61
N LYS A 574 -5.47 0.94 -13.55
CA LYS A 574 -6.09 1.53 -12.36
C LYS A 574 -6.73 2.88 -12.69
N TYR A 575 -6.03 3.78 -13.37
CA TYR A 575 -6.58 5.07 -13.81
C TYR A 575 -7.78 4.87 -14.74
N ALA A 576 -7.71 3.94 -15.69
CA ALA A 576 -8.84 3.64 -16.60
C ALA A 576 -10.10 3.13 -15.87
N ARG A 577 -9.95 2.43 -14.73
CA ARG A 577 -11.09 2.01 -13.89
C ARG A 577 -11.67 3.15 -13.07
N THR A 578 -10.87 4.16 -12.74
CA THR A 578 -11.28 5.29 -11.90
C THR A 578 -12.19 6.27 -12.66
N PHE A 579 -12.13 6.29 -13.99
CA PHE A 579 -13.00 7.12 -14.84
C PHE A 579 -14.35 6.48 -15.19
N VAL A 580 -14.68 5.31 -14.62
CA VAL A 580 -15.99 4.68 -14.75
C VAL A 580 -16.74 4.87 -13.43
N PHE A 581 -17.21 6.09 -13.19
CA PHE A 581 -18.24 6.42 -12.18
C PHE A 581 -19.36 7.20 -12.85
#